data_AF-A0A8T5IIA3-F1
#
_entry.id   AF-A0A8T5IIA3-F1
#
_cell.length_a   1.000
_cell.length_b   1.000
_cell.length_c   1.000
_cell.angle_alpha   90.00
_cell.angle_beta   90.00
_cell.angle_gamma   90.00
#
_symmetry.space_group_name_H-M   'P 1'
#
loop_
_entity.id
_entity.type
_entity.pdbx_description
1 polymer ?
#
loop_
_entity_poly.entity_id
_entity_poly.type
_entity_poly.pdbx_seq_one_letter_code
_entity_poly.pdbx_strand_id
1 'polypeptide(L)'
;MGRSVQAAAVYSSQSKRGILPITDGLELMLKIRPEGWILMQPTLESMKSEVLHWMSSKPFFTNKEIQSLNTVNLGFLRKNSTQKHGVCRFHKGTDVHSKTLGPNDVKCIDLHPRLLTEDWQEYGKKVLYHEFIHALGNFAHDANFRRLEGCWEKQITDEGRIFTELMRRENATWLWVCPSCEKEHPRRKKGAGNYRCRSCNVTLKDIEI
;
A
#
# COMPACT_ATOMS: atom_id res chain seq x y z
N MET A 1 -24.58 -27.13 -59.36
CA MET A 1 -25.90 -27.52 -58.81
C MET A 1 -25.67 -28.53 -57.70
N GLY A 2 -25.67 -28.07 -56.45
CA GLY A 2 -25.35 -28.86 -55.28
C GLY A 2 -26.23 -28.43 -54.11
N ARG A 3 -26.79 -29.42 -53.43
CA ARG A 3 -27.71 -29.33 -52.28
C ARG A 3 -27.08 -28.60 -51.09
N SER A 4 -27.88 -27.83 -50.36
CA SER A 4 -27.88 -27.85 -48.91
C SER A 4 -29.18 -27.22 -48.39
N VAL A 5 -29.81 -27.94 -47.46
CA VAL A 5 -31.08 -27.64 -46.81
C VAL A 5 -30.71 -27.03 -45.46
N GLN A 6 -31.22 -25.84 -45.13
CA GLN A 6 -31.18 -25.35 -43.74
C GLN A 6 -32.56 -24.85 -43.33
N ALA A 7 -33.03 -25.44 -42.25
CA ALA A 7 -34.31 -25.24 -41.62
C ALA A 7 -34.39 -23.86 -40.95
N ALA A 8 -35.54 -23.21 -41.11
CA ALA A 8 -35.95 -22.08 -40.30
C ALA A 8 -36.36 -22.59 -38.91
N ALA A 9 -35.69 -22.12 -37.86
CA ALA A 9 -36.16 -22.26 -36.49
C ALA A 9 -36.78 -20.93 -36.05
N VAL A 10 -38.09 -20.95 -35.86
CA VAL A 10 -38.89 -19.90 -35.24
C VAL A 10 -38.54 -19.88 -33.74
N TYR A 11 -37.96 -18.79 -33.25
CA TYR A 11 -37.89 -18.54 -31.80
C TYR A 11 -38.96 -17.51 -31.43
N SER A 12 -40.04 -18.06 -30.87
CA SER A 12 -41.15 -17.34 -30.25
C SER A 12 -40.74 -16.82 -28.88
N SER A 13 -41.05 -15.55 -28.66
CA SER A 13 -40.98 -14.83 -27.39
C SER A 13 -42.02 -15.35 -26.40
N GLN A 14 -41.59 -15.83 -25.24
CA GLN A 14 -42.38 -15.74 -24.02
C GLN A 14 -41.51 -15.34 -22.83
N SER A 15 -41.76 -14.10 -22.39
CA SER A 15 -41.34 -13.51 -21.14
C SER A 15 -41.91 -14.31 -19.97
N LYS A 16 -41.05 -14.75 -19.05
CA LYS A 16 -41.44 -14.98 -17.66
C LYS A 16 -40.66 -14.00 -16.78
N ARG A 17 -41.39 -13.01 -16.28
CA ARG A 17 -41.00 -12.15 -15.15
C ARG A 17 -40.83 -13.06 -13.93
N GLY A 18 -39.61 -13.18 -13.44
CA GLY A 18 -39.31 -13.62 -12.08
C GLY A 18 -38.88 -12.41 -11.29
N ILE A 19 -39.79 -11.86 -10.48
CA ILE A 19 -39.46 -10.96 -9.39
C ILE A 19 -38.83 -11.85 -8.31
N LEU A 20 -37.55 -11.64 -8.01
CA LEU A 20 -36.90 -12.24 -6.85
C LEU A 20 -36.80 -11.21 -5.73
N PRO A 21 -37.11 -11.59 -4.48
CA PRO A 21 -37.18 -10.67 -3.36
C PRO A 21 -35.79 -10.17 -2.97
N ILE A 22 -35.76 -8.89 -2.60
CA ILE A 22 -34.68 -8.26 -1.86
C ILE A 22 -34.78 -8.77 -0.42
N THR A 23 -33.88 -9.68 -0.03
CA THR A 23 -33.51 -9.90 1.36
C THR A 23 -32.04 -10.31 1.43
N ASP A 24 -31.25 -9.43 2.03
CA ASP A 24 -30.05 -9.71 2.83
C ASP A 24 -28.87 -10.42 2.16
N GLY A 25 -28.27 -9.72 1.19
CA GLY A 25 -26.88 -9.92 0.79
C GLY A 25 -25.89 -9.35 1.81
N LEU A 26 -25.74 -10.03 2.95
CA LEU A 26 -24.68 -9.83 3.93
C LEU A 26 -24.43 -11.14 4.68
N GLU A 27 -24.18 -12.22 3.95
CA GLU A 27 -23.58 -13.44 4.54
C GLU A 27 -22.09 -13.20 4.75
N LEU A 28 -21.84 -12.32 5.72
CA LEU A 28 -20.59 -12.16 6.44
C LEU A 28 -20.18 -13.56 6.90
N MET A 29 -19.22 -14.18 6.20
CA MET A 29 -18.53 -15.37 6.68
C MET A 29 -17.69 -14.99 7.91
N LEU A 30 -18.38 -14.78 9.03
CA LEU A 30 -17.86 -14.95 10.37
C LEU A 30 -17.49 -16.42 10.52
N LYS A 31 -16.28 -16.77 10.08
CA LYS A 31 -15.58 -17.90 10.69
C LYS A 31 -15.20 -17.48 12.10
N ILE A 32 -16.14 -17.67 13.02
CA ILE A 32 -15.90 -17.74 14.45
C ILE A 32 -14.79 -18.79 14.65
N ARG A 33 -13.56 -18.36 14.92
CA ARG A 33 -12.51 -19.24 15.44
C ARG A 33 -12.60 -19.17 16.97
N PRO A 34 -12.97 -20.27 17.65
CA PRO A 34 -13.09 -20.27 19.10
C PRO A 34 -11.69 -20.25 19.74
N GLU A 35 -11.62 -19.75 20.96
CA GLU A 35 -10.46 -19.74 21.87
C GLU A 35 -9.35 -18.71 21.56
N GLY A 36 -9.50 -17.46 22.02
CA GLY A 36 -8.43 -16.75 22.75
C GLY A 36 -7.00 -16.65 22.19
N TRP A 37 -6.78 -16.69 20.87
CA TRP A 37 -5.47 -16.38 20.31
C TRP A 37 -5.27 -14.87 20.29
N ILE A 38 -4.45 -14.36 21.22
CA ILE A 38 -3.83 -13.05 21.01
C ILE A 38 -2.90 -13.24 19.82
N LEU A 39 -3.34 -12.84 18.61
CA LEU A 39 -2.43 -12.68 17.48
C LEU A 39 -1.45 -11.58 17.89
N MET A 40 -0.29 -11.99 18.39
CA MET A 40 0.79 -11.09 18.73
C MET A 40 1.23 -10.44 17.43
N GLN A 41 0.86 -9.17 17.26
CA GLN A 41 1.26 -8.40 16.09
C GLN A 41 2.79 -8.39 16.02
N PRO A 42 3.40 -8.58 14.84
CA PRO A 42 4.85 -8.53 14.71
C PRO A 42 5.36 -7.20 15.25
N THR A 43 6.44 -7.25 16.02
CA THR A 43 7.15 -6.03 16.45
C THR A 43 8.01 -5.50 15.30
N LEU A 44 8.42 -4.24 15.37
CA LEU A 44 9.42 -3.68 14.44
C LEU A 44 10.70 -4.53 14.41
N GLU A 45 11.15 -5.02 15.56
CA GLU A 45 12.36 -5.86 15.66
C GLU A 45 12.18 -7.26 15.04
N SER A 46 10.98 -7.85 15.14
CA SER A 46 10.67 -9.11 14.43
C SER A 46 10.72 -8.88 12.92
N MET A 47 10.04 -7.85 12.42
CA MET A 47 10.03 -7.50 11.00
C MET A 47 11.44 -7.20 10.49
N LYS A 48 12.25 -6.47 11.26
CA LYS A 48 13.66 -6.20 10.98
C LYS A 48 14.46 -7.48 10.87
N SER A 49 14.32 -8.38 11.83
CA SER A 49 15.04 -9.65 11.83
C SER A 49 14.73 -10.48 10.59
N GLU A 50 13.46 -10.54 10.18
CA GLU A 50 13.04 -11.24 8.96
C GLU A 50 13.61 -10.60 7.69
N VAL A 51 13.53 -9.27 7.57
CA VAL A 51 14.07 -8.56 6.40
C VAL A 51 15.59 -8.71 6.32
N LEU A 52 16.31 -8.55 7.44
CA LEU A 52 17.76 -8.73 7.47
C LEU A 52 18.18 -10.17 7.23
N HIS A 53 17.45 -11.15 7.73
CA HIS A 53 17.67 -12.56 7.42
C HIS A 53 17.53 -12.81 5.92
N TRP A 54 16.47 -12.31 5.30
CA TRP A 54 16.29 -12.38 3.86
C TRP A 54 17.45 -11.70 3.11
N MET A 55 17.84 -10.48 3.50
CA MET A 55 18.94 -9.76 2.87
C MET A 55 20.27 -10.53 2.99
N SER A 56 20.54 -11.15 4.15
CA SER A 56 21.76 -11.94 4.37
C SER A 56 21.86 -13.18 3.47
N SER A 57 20.72 -13.68 2.97
CA SER A 57 20.70 -14.78 2.01
C SER A 57 21.06 -14.36 0.57
N LYS A 58 21.14 -13.05 0.29
CA LYS A 58 21.38 -12.54 -1.06
C LYS A 58 22.88 -12.29 -1.29
N PRO A 59 23.44 -12.72 -2.43
CA PRO A 59 24.88 -12.65 -2.69
C PRO A 59 25.41 -11.22 -2.86
N PHE A 60 24.53 -10.23 -3.00
CA PHE A 60 24.90 -8.83 -3.25
C PHE A 60 24.84 -7.93 -2.00
N PHE A 61 24.51 -8.47 -0.82
CA PHE A 61 24.69 -7.78 0.45
C PHE A 61 25.83 -8.43 1.24
N THR A 62 26.72 -7.61 1.76
CA THR A 62 27.85 -8.08 2.58
C THR A 62 27.45 -8.26 4.03
N ASN A 63 28.12 -9.16 4.76
CA ASN A 63 27.90 -9.34 6.19
C ASN A 63 28.07 -8.04 6.99
N LYS A 64 29.00 -7.17 6.57
CA LYS A 64 29.23 -5.86 7.21
C LYS A 64 28.04 -4.93 7.03
N GLU A 65 27.43 -4.90 5.85
CA GLU A 65 26.21 -4.12 5.60
C GLU A 65 25.05 -4.63 6.45
N ILE A 66 24.83 -5.95 6.51
CA ILE A 66 23.78 -6.56 7.34
C ILE A 66 23.97 -6.22 8.82
N GLN A 67 25.18 -6.36 9.35
CA GLN A 67 25.50 -6.00 10.74
C GLN A 67 25.28 -4.51 11.02
N SER A 68 25.64 -3.64 10.07
CA SER A 68 25.45 -2.18 10.21
C SER A 68 23.98 -1.79 10.13
N LEU A 69 23.17 -2.44 9.30
CA LEU A 69 21.72 -2.22 9.27
C LEU A 69 21.03 -2.72 10.55
N ASN A 70 21.58 -3.78 11.16
CA ASN A 70 21.06 -4.29 12.43
C ASN A 70 21.19 -3.29 13.59
N THR A 71 22.09 -2.31 13.51
CA THR A 71 22.21 -1.26 14.55
C THR A 71 21.30 -0.07 14.29
N VAL A 72 20.64 0.03 13.13
CA VAL A 72 19.71 1.12 12.80
C VAL A 72 18.46 1.02 13.67
N ASN A 73 18.13 2.13 14.33
CA ASN A 73 16.92 2.24 15.17
C ASN A 73 15.65 2.26 14.32
N LEU A 74 14.63 1.53 14.75
CA LEU A 74 13.30 1.59 14.17
C LEU A 74 12.33 2.41 15.02
N GLY A 75 11.39 3.08 14.35
CA GLY A 75 10.36 3.88 14.98
C GLY A 75 9.04 3.86 14.21
N PHE A 76 8.10 4.70 14.66
CA PHE A 76 6.80 4.83 14.03
C PHE A 76 6.58 6.22 13.45
N LEU A 77 6.04 6.24 12.23
CA LEU A 77 5.37 7.43 11.70
C LEU A 77 4.11 7.73 12.52
N ARG A 78 3.63 8.97 12.42
CA ARG A 78 2.30 9.31 12.95
C ARG A 78 1.25 8.42 12.28
N LYS A 79 0.32 7.86 13.06
CA LYS A 79 -0.80 7.01 12.59
C LYS A 79 -1.66 7.65 11.50
N ASN A 80 -1.58 8.97 11.38
CA ASN A 80 -2.40 9.79 10.52
C ASN A 80 -1.68 10.18 9.21
N SER A 81 -0.47 9.63 8.98
CA SER A 81 0.31 9.78 7.75
C SER A 81 -0.33 8.99 6.61
N THR A 82 -0.69 9.69 5.53
CA THR A 82 -1.38 9.10 4.38
C THR A 82 -0.53 9.03 3.11
N GLN A 83 0.70 9.54 3.15
CA GLN A 83 1.58 9.61 1.98
C GLN A 83 2.92 8.90 2.19
N LYS A 84 3.44 8.89 3.42
CA LYS A 84 4.66 8.16 3.77
C LYS A 84 4.29 6.87 4.48
N HIS A 85 4.80 5.75 3.96
CA HIS A 85 4.64 4.42 4.56
C HIS A 85 5.88 4.04 5.36
N GLY A 86 7.06 4.43 4.86
CA GLY A 86 8.34 4.39 5.54
C GLY A 86 9.07 5.72 5.35
N VAL A 87 10.08 5.95 6.18
CA VAL A 87 11.10 6.98 5.93
C VAL A 87 12.40 6.65 6.66
N CYS A 88 13.50 6.65 5.91
CA CYS A 88 14.85 6.69 6.42
C CYS A 88 15.24 8.13 6.76
N ARG A 89 15.53 8.40 8.04
CA ARG A 89 15.96 9.73 8.52
C ARG A 89 17.44 9.70 8.82
N PHE A 90 18.16 10.63 8.21
CA PHE A 90 19.58 10.84 8.49
C PHE A 90 19.81 11.82 9.64
N HIS A 91 21.00 11.78 10.23
CA HIS A 91 21.43 12.79 11.19
C HIS A 91 21.44 14.20 10.56
N LYS A 92 21.25 15.23 11.38
CA LYS A 92 21.26 16.61 10.90
C LYS A 92 22.66 16.94 10.36
N GLY A 93 22.73 17.42 9.13
CA GLY A 93 24.00 17.78 8.47
C GLY A 93 24.62 16.66 7.65
N THR A 94 24.03 15.47 7.61
CA THR A 94 24.44 14.40 6.69
C THR A 94 24.24 14.84 5.23
N ASP A 95 25.27 14.70 4.41
CA ASP A 95 25.15 14.80 2.96
C ASP A 95 24.62 13.48 2.39
N VAL A 96 23.34 13.47 2.04
CA VAL A 96 22.64 12.29 1.51
C VAL A 96 23.06 11.92 0.08
N HIS A 97 23.87 12.75 -0.58
CA HIS A 97 24.42 12.46 -1.90
C HIS A 97 25.90 12.04 -1.84
N SER A 98 26.48 11.95 -0.64
CA SER A 98 27.85 11.49 -0.45
C SER A 98 28.02 10.03 -0.87
N LYS A 99 29.14 9.74 -1.54
CA LYS A 99 29.54 8.36 -1.87
C LYS A 99 29.86 7.50 -0.64
N THR A 100 30.06 8.13 0.52
CA THR A 100 30.33 7.44 1.79
C THR A 100 29.10 7.31 2.68
N LEU A 101 27.93 7.74 2.19
CA LEU A 101 26.67 7.62 2.93
C LEU A 101 26.42 6.16 3.30
N GLY A 102 26.09 5.89 4.57
CA GLY A 102 25.78 4.55 5.02
C GLY A 102 24.96 4.49 6.31
N PRO A 103 24.78 3.29 6.88
CA PRO A 103 23.89 3.08 8.02
C PRO A 103 24.25 3.90 9.27
N ASN A 104 25.53 4.24 9.47
CA ASN A 104 25.97 5.07 10.59
C ASN A 104 25.50 6.53 10.49
N ASP A 105 25.12 6.99 9.30
CA ASP A 105 24.54 8.31 9.08
C ASP A 105 23.02 8.34 9.35
N VAL A 106 22.40 7.18 9.55
CA VAL A 106 20.97 7.02 9.76
C VAL A 106 20.63 7.20 11.23
N LYS A 107 19.77 8.18 11.51
CA LYS A 107 19.21 8.43 12.84
C LYS A 107 18.17 7.36 13.22
N CYS A 108 17.20 7.13 12.34
CA CYS A 108 16.16 6.10 12.50
C CYS A 108 15.45 5.82 11.17
N ILE A 109 14.82 4.65 11.08
CA ILE A 109 13.83 4.33 10.06
C ILE A 109 12.46 4.25 10.73
N ASP A 110 11.53 5.11 10.32
CA ASP A 110 10.16 5.08 10.83
C ASP A 110 9.23 4.38 9.84
N LEU A 111 8.40 3.46 10.32
CA LEU A 111 7.35 2.81 9.54
C LEU A 111 5.96 3.26 9.99
N HIS A 112 4.99 3.21 9.09
CA HIS A 112 3.60 3.43 9.46
C HIS A 112 3.11 2.27 10.36
N PRO A 113 2.49 2.53 11.53
CA PRO A 113 2.12 1.47 12.47
C PRO A 113 1.15 0.44 11.88
N ARG A 114 0.29 0.85 10.95
CA ARG A 114 -0.60 -0.08 10.21
C ARG A 114 0.16 -1.16 9.43
N LEU A 115 1.43 -0.94 9.06
CA LEU A 115 2.23 -1.96 8.37
C LEU A 115 2.54 -3.18 9.24
N LEU A 116 2.35 -3.12 10.56
CA LEU A 116 2.52 -4.26 11.44
C LEU A 116 1.26 -5.11 11.59
N THR A 117 0.12 -4.72 11.00
CA THR A 117 -1.09 -5.54 11.07
C THR A 117 -0.98 -6.76 10.15
N GLU A 118 -1.69 -7.84 10.48
CA GLU A 118 -1.72 -9.08 9.69
C GLU A 118 -1.94 -8.84 8.18
N ASP A 119 -2.88 -7.94 7.83
CA ASP A 119 -3.22 -7.58 6.45
C ASP A 119 -2.07 -6.91 5.67
N TRP A 120 -1.10 -6.31 6.37
CA TRP A 120 -0.11 -5.40 5.79
C TRP A 120 1.34 -5.75 6.11
N GLN A 121 1.59 -6.77 6.93
CA GLN A 121 2.94 -7.14 7.37
C GLN A 121 3.89 -7.47 6.21
N GLU A 122 3.40 -8.12 5.16
CA GLU A 122 4.21 -8.44 3.98
C GLU A 122 4.57 -7.18 3.19
N TYR A 123 3.63 -6.25 3.06
CA TYR A 123 3.90 -4.93 2.51
C TYR A 123 4.92 -4.18 3.38
N GLY A 124 4.76 -4.26 4.71
CA GLY A 124 5.64 -3.64 5.70
C GLY A 124 7.09 -4.10 5.55
N LYS A 125 7.33 -5.40 5.36
CA LYS A 125 8.67 -5.95 5.10
C LYS A 125 9.29 -5.35 3.83
N LYS A 126 8.51 -5.21 2.75
CA LYS A 126 8.95 -4.54 1.51
C LYS A 126 9.28 -3.06 1.74
N VAL A 127 8.47 -2.34 2.51
CA VAL A 127 8.76 -0.94 2.86
C VAL A 127 10.03 -0.84 3.70
N LEU A 128 10.22 -1.70 4.70
CA LEU A 128 11.44 -1.70 5.50
C LEU A 128 12.68 -2.01 4.65
N TYR A 129 12.58 -2.96 3.73
CA TYR A 129 13.63 -3.25 2.77
C TYR A 129 13.98 -2.02 1.90
N HIS A 130 12.98 -1.30 1.41
CA HIS A 130 13.16 -0.04 0.68
C HIS A 130 13.95 0.98 1.50
N GLU A 131 13.60 1.17 2.78
CA GLU A 131 14.31 2.10 3.66
C GLU A 131 15.73 1.62 4.01
N PHE A 132 15.98 0.31 4.07
CA PHE A 132 17.34 -0.22 4.21
C PHE A 132 18.21 0.03 2.97
N ILE A 133 17.65 -0.04 1.76
CA ILE A 133 18.39 0.35 0.54
C ILE A 133 18.83 1.82 0.65
N HIS A 134 17.94 2.71 1.12
CA HIS A 134 18.32 4.10 1.41
C HIS A 134 19.42 4.20 2.47
N ALA A 135 19.32 3.43 3.56
CA ALA A 135 20.33 3.39 4.62
C ALA A 135 21.71 2.92 4.12
N LEU A 136 21.76 2.07 3.09
CA LEU A 136 23.00 1.62 2.43
C LEU A 136 23.60 2.65 1.46
N GLY A 137 23.11 3.88 1.45
CA GLY A 137 23.67 4.95 0.62
C GLY A 137 23.00 5.11 -0.75
N ASN A 138 22.04 4.26 -1.11
CA ASN A 138 21.26 4.41 -2.34
C ASN A 138 20.10 5.38 -2.09
N PHE A 139 20.41 6.65 -1.89
CA PHE A 139 19.40 7.66 -1.56
C PHE A 139 18.50 8.01 -2.76
N ALA A 140 19.08 8.12 -3.96
CA ALA A 140 18.32 8.40 -5.17
C ALA A 140 17.60 7.14 -5.67
N HIS A 141 16.34 7.29 -6.10
CA HIS A 141 15.57 6.21 -6.75
C HIS A 141 16.03 5.93 -8.20
N ASP A 142 17.34 5.84 -8.41
CA ASP A 142 17.98 5.60 -9.71
C ASP A 142 17.91 4.13 -10.17
N ALA A 143 18.56 3.81 -11.29
CA ALA A 143 18.54 2.47 -11.84
C ALA A 143 19.11 1.41 -10.88
N ASN A 144 20.13 1.73 -10.08
CA ASN A 144 20.70 0.78 -9.12
C ASN A 144 19.73 0.56 -7.95
N PHE A 145 19.14 1.64 -7.43
CA PHE A 145 18.09 1.55 -6.42
C PHE A 145 16.95 0.65 -6.90
N ARG A 146 16.42 0.91 -8.10
CA ARG A 146 15.29 0.15 -8.65
C ARG A 146 15.63 -1.31 -8.89
N ARG A 147 16.88 -1.60 -9.30
CA ARG A 147 17.38 -2.97 -9.43
C ARG A 147 17.37 -3.68 -8.07
N LEU A 148 17.91 -3.06 -7.02
CA LEU A 148 17.93 -3.64 -5.67
C LEU A 148 16.52 -3.80 -5.12
N GLU A 149 15.68 -2.76 -5.21
CA GLU A 149 14.28 -2.79 -4.78
C GLU A 149 13.50 -3.92 -5.48
N GLY A 150 13.74 -4.10 -6.78
CA GLY A 150 13.14 -5.16 -7.59
C GLY A 150 13.57 -6.58 -7.21
N CYS A 151 14.66 -6.76 -6.46
CA CYS A 151 15.07 -8.09 -5.99
C CYS A 151 14.22 -8.64 -4.85
N TRP A 152 13.34 -7.84 -4.22
CA TRP A 152 12.44 -8.34 -3.18
C TRP A 152 11.56 -9.47 -3.73
N GLU A 153 11.53 -10.61 -3.05
CA GLU A 153 10.94 -11.85 -3.57
C GLU A 153 9.47 -11.73 -3.92
N LYS A 154 8.70 -10.98 -3.12
CA LYS A 154 7.28 -10.74 -3.37
C LYS A 154 7.12 -9.50 -4.22
N GLN A 155 6.88 -9.71 -5.52
CA GLN A 155 6.52 -8.65 -6.44
C GLN A 155 5.12 -8.14 -6.11
N ILE A 156 5.10 -7.13 -5.25
CA ILE A 156 3.91 -6.42 -4.83
C ILE A 156 3.79 -5.17 -5.71
N THR A 157 2.90 -5.19 -6.69
CA THR A 157 2.78 -4.10 -7.68
C THR A 157 1.77 -3.03 -7.30
N ASP A 158 0.85 -3.28 -6.37
CA ASP A 158 -0.26 -2.36 -6.05
C ASP A 158 -0.46 -2.03 -4.56
N GLU A 159 0.10 -2.79 -3.62
CA GLU A 159 -0.21 -2.61 -2.19
C GLU A 159 0.11 -1.20 -1.69
N GLY A 160 1.16 -0.54 -2.19
CA GLY A 160 1.44 0.84 -1.79
C GLY A 160 0.32 1.81 -2.19
N ARG A 161 -0.25 1.64 -3.38
CA ARG A 161 -1.39 2.45 -3.84
C ARG A 161 -2.64 2.15 -3.03
N ILE A 162 -2.92 0.87 -2.77
CA ILE A 162 -4.07 0.42 -1.96
C ILE A 162 -3.93 0.94 -0.52
N PHE A 163 -2.75 0.81 0.08
CA PHE A 163 -2.44 1.30 1.43
C PHE A 163 -2.64 2.81 1.52
N THR A 164 -2.12 3.56 0.55
CA THR A 164 -2.31 5.02 0.46
C THR A 164 -3.78 5.37 0.47
N GLU A 165 -4.59 4.69 -0.35
CA GLU A 165 -6.02 4.97 -0.46
C GLU A 165 -6.76 4.60 0.83
N LEU A 166 -6.45 3.46 1.44
CA LEU A 166 -6.99 3.05 2.73
C LEU A 166 -6.70 4.11 3.80
N MET A 167 -5.44 4.53 3.93
CA MET A 167 -5.04 5.53 4.92
C MET A 167 -5.70 6.90 4.67
N ARG A 168 -5.93 7.27 3.39
CA ARG A 168 -6.66 8.50 3.04
C ARG A 168 -8.11 8.44 3.46
N ARG A 169 -8.79 7.31 3.21
CA ARG A 169 -10.20 7.11 3.57
C ARG A 169 -10.41 7.07 5.07
N GLU A 170 -9.58 6.32 5.80
CA GLU A 170 -9.66 6.26 7.28
C GLU A 170 -9.43 7.60 7.96
N ASN A 171 -8.64 8.48 7.35
CA ASN A 171 -8.36 9.81 7.89
C ASN A 171 -9.30 10.89 7.35
N ALA A 172 -10.23 10.57 6.45
CA ALA A 172 -11.12 11.55 5.85
C ALA A 172 -12.34 11.77 6.75
N THR A 173 -12.74 13.02 6.84
CA THR A 173 -14.02 13.48 7.42
C THR A 173 -14.89 14.17 6.36
N TRP A 174 -14.33 14.32 5.15
CA TRP A 174 -14.98 14.92 4.00
C TRP A 174 -14.61 14.13 2.74
N LEU A 175 -15.57 14.00 1.84
CA LEU A 175 -15.35 13.64 0.44
C LEU A 175 -15.54 14.87 -0.43
N TRP A 176 -14.57 15.15 -1.30
CA TRP A 176 -14.81 16.05 -2.43
C TRP A 176 -15.21 15.22 -3.63
N VAL A 177 -16.46 15.37 -4.06
CA VAL A 177 -17.06 14.54 -5.12
C VAL A 177 -17.33 15.38 -6.35
N CYS A 178 -16.90 14.87 -7.51
CA CYS A 178 -17.23 15.50 -8.78
C CYS A 178 -18.70 15.22 -9.13
N PRO A 179 -19.56 16.25 -9.32
CA PRO A 179 -20.95 16.02 -9.67
C PRO A 179 -21.16 15.47 -11.09
N SER A 180 -20.13 15.47 -11.94
CA SER A 180 -20.22 15.02 -13.33
C SER A 180 -19.67 13.62 -13.57
N CYS A 181 -18.63 13.21 -12.83
CA CYS A 181 -17.99 11.90 -13.01
C CYS A 181 -17.88 11.09 -11.72
N GLU A 182 -18.48 11.58 -10.65
CA GLU A 182 -18.62 10.89 -9.35
C GLU A 182 -17.29 10.53 -8.66
N LYS A 183 -16.15 10.94 -9.22
CA LYS A 183 -14.84 10.70 -8.64
C LYS A 183 -14.76 11.33 -7.25
N GLU A 184 -14.39 10.50 -6.29
CA GLU A 184 -14.21 10.88 -4.89
C GLU A 184 -12.77 11.25 -4.58
N HIS A 185 -12.61 12.21 -3.68
CA HIS A 185 -11.33 12.59 -3.12
C HIS A 185 -11.44 12.70 -1.59
N PRO A 186 -10.98 11.68 -0.84
CA PRO A 186 -11.04 11.69 0.63
C PRO A 186 -10.14 12.76 1.24
N ARG A 187 -10.67 13.57 2.16
CA ARG A 187 -10.00 14.74 2.77
C ARG A 187 -10.39 14.94 4.23
N ARG A 188 -9.51 15.59 4.99
CA ARG A 188 -9.75 16.01 6.38
C ARG A 188 -10.53 17.32 6.51
N LYS A 189 -10.62 18.09 5.42
CA LYS A 189 -11.21 19.43 5.40
C LYS A 189 -12.11 19.55 4.18
N LYS A 190 -13.23 20.25 4.34
CA LYS A 190 -14.06 20.68 3.20
C LYS A 190 -13.25 21.56 2.23
N GLY A 191 -13.60 21.48 0.96
CA GLY A 191 -12.99 22.25 -0.12
C GLY A 191 -13.53 23.68 -0.21
N ALA A 192 -14.76 23.91 0.25
CA ALA A 192 -15.46 25.19 0.21
C ALA A 192 -15.50 25.82 -1.19
N GLY A 193 -15.71 24.99 -2.22
CA GLY A 193 -15.80 25.43 -3.62
C GLY A 193 -14.46 25.77 -4.30
N ASN A 194 -13.33 25.62 -3.62
CA ASN A 194 -12.01 26.02 -4.14
C ASN A 194 -11.36 24.99 -5.08
N TYR A 195 -11.92 23.77 -5.17
CA TYR A 195 -11.30 22.67 -5.90
C TYR A 195 -12.17 22.23 -7.08
N ARG A 196 -11.51 21.92 -8.20
CA ARG A 196 -12.16 21.44 -9.42
C ARG A 196 -11.72 20.03 -9.77
N CYS A 197 -12.63 19.27 -10.36
CA CYS A 197 -12.30 17.97 -10.93
C CYS A 197 -11.32 18.16 -12.10
N ARG A 198 -10.17 17.48 -12.06
CA ARG A 198 -9.15 17.58 -13.12
C ARG A 198 -9.65 17.08 -14.48
N SER A 199 -10.57 16.12 -14.49
CA SER A 199 -11.11 15.52 -15.73
C SER A 199 -12.28 16.32 -16.30
N CYS A 200 -13.17 16.83 -15.45
CA CYS A 200 -14.42 17.49 -15.89
C CYS A 200 -14.37 19.02 -15.81
N ASN A 201 -13.35 19.59 -15.15
CA ASN A 201 -13.19 21.01 -14.90
C ASN A 201 -14.37 21.69 -14.15
N VAL A 202 -15.19 20.91 -13.44
CA VAL A 202 -16.30 21.41 -12.61
C VAL A 202 -15.89 21.49 -11.14
N THR A 203 -16.49 22.41 -10.39
CA THR A 203 -16.28 22.53 -8.93
C THR A 203 -16.74 21.27 -8.21
N LEU A 204 -15.91 20.77 -7.29
CA LEU A 204 -16.22 19.61 -6.47
C LEU A 204 -17.22 19.97 -5.37
N LYS A 205 -18.14 19.06 -5.07
CA LYS A 205 -19.08 19.17 -3.95
C LYS A 205 -18.48 18.54 -2.69
N ASP A 206 -18.70 19.19 -1.56
CA ASP A 206 -18.30 18.70 -0.25
C ASP A 206 -19.39 17.81 0.35
N ILE A 207 -19.04 16.60 0.78
CA ILE A 207 -19.89 15.66 1.52
C ILE A 207 -19.18 15.29 2.83
N GLU A 208 -19.84 15.48 3.96
CA GLU A 208 -19.32 15.09 5.29
C GLU A 208 -19.52 13.57 5.49
N ILE A 209 -18.51 12.88 6.06
CA ILE A 209 -18.51 11.43 6.30
C ILE A 209 -18.01 11.09 7.71
#